data_AF-A0A0F9ELD6-F1
#
_entry.id   AF-A0A0F9ELD6-F1
#
_cell.length_a   1.000
_cell.length_b   1.000
_cell.length_c   1.000
_cell.angle_alpha   90.00
_cell.angle_beta   90.00
_cell.angle_gamma   90.00
#
_symmetry.space_group_name_H-M   'P 1'
#
loop_
_entity.id
_entity.type
_entity.pdbx_description
1 polymer ?
#
loop_
_entity_poly.entity_id
_entity_poly.type
_entity_poly.pdbx_seq_one_letter_code
_entity_poly.pdbx_strand_id
1 'polypeptide(L)' 'MAKKAAVDVLFVKSKVREYIKGQDCNTSGDVIDGPALNNAIIDVLDKAIARAKANNRKTVQEKDL' A
#
# COMPACT_ATOMS: atom_id res chain seq x y z
N MET A 1 22.04 2.69 8.24
CA MET A 1 20.57 2.68 8.04
C MET A 1 20.24 1.46 7.19
N ALA A 2 19.43 0.53 7.71
CA ALA A 2 19.19 -0.76 7.06
C ALA A 2 18.48 -0.57 5.72
N LYS A 3 19.03 -1.17 4.67
CA LYS A 3 18.47 -1.20 3.31
C LYS A 3 17.14 -1.96 3.41
N LYS A 4 16.00 -1.25 3.51
CA LYS A 4 14.67 -1.85 3.44
C LYS A 4 14.64 -2.62 2.12
N ALA A 5 14.60 -3.95 2.18
CA ALA A 5 14.54 -4.79 0.98
C ALA A 5 13.40 -4.27 0.10
N ALA A 6 13.63 -4.15 -1.21
CA ALA A 6 12.61 -3.67 -2.13
C ALA A 6 11.40 -4.60 -2.00
N VAL A 7 10.35 -4.12 -1.33
CA VAL A 7 9.11 -4.85 -1.19
C VAL A 7 8.44 -4.82 -2.55
N ASP A 8 7.97 -5.99 -2.99
CA ASP A 8 7.24 -6.12 -4.24
C ASP A 8 6.02 -5.19 -4.27
N VAL A 9 5.57 -4.87 -5.47
CA VAL A 9 4.40 -4.02 -5.68
C VAL A 9 3.16 -4.76 -5.15
N LEU A 10 2.48 -4.18 -4.15
CA LEU A 10 1.32 -4.78 -3.47
C LEU A 10 -0.02 -4.50 -4.17
N PHE A 11 0.00 -3.95 -5.38
CA PHE A 11 -1.19 -3.56 -6.13
C PHE A 11 -1.13 -3.98 -7.60
N VAL A 12 -2.30 -4.17 -8.20
CA VAL A 12 -2.41 -4.44 -9.64
C VAL A 12 -2.39 -3.12 -10.40
N LYS A 13 -1.28 -2.86 -11.11
CA LYS A 13 -1.03 -1.61 -11.85
C LYS A 13 -2.20 -1.20 -12.77
N SER A 14 -2.79 -2.15 -13.50
CA SER A 14 -3.91 -1.86 -14.41
C SER A 14 -5.16 -1.40 -13.67
N LYS A 15 -5.47 -1.98 -12.49
CA LYS A 15 -6.63 -1.60 -11.70
C LYS A 15 -6.52 -0.19 -11.14
N VAL A 16 -5.33 0.23 -10.72
CA VAL A 16 -5.09 1.61 -10.27
C VAL A 16 -5.28 2.59 -11.42
N ARG A 17 -4.75 2.30 -12.61
CA ARG A 17 -4.95 3.16 -13.79
C ARG A 17 -6.42 3.25 -14.21
N GLU A 18 -7.13 2.12 -14.26
CA GLU A 18 -8.57 2.07 -14.56
C GLU A 18 -9.37 2.93 -13.58
N TYR A 19 -9.07 2.83 -12.29
CA TYR A 19 -9.74 3.62 -11.25
C TYR A 19 -9.50 5.12 -11.37
N ILE A 20 -8.25 5.55 -11.61
CA ILE A 20 -7.92 6.99 -11.78
C ILE A 20 -8.54 7.54 -13.07
N LYS A 21 -8.48 6.77 -14.17
CA LYS A 21 -9.10 7.14 -15.44
C LYS A 21 -10.63 7.27 -15.33
N GLY A 22 -11.27 6.41 -14.54
CA GLY A 22 -12.70 6.49 -14.24
C GLY A 22 -13.12 7.75 -13.47
N GLN A 23 -12.17 8.51 -12.93
CA GLN A 23 -12.36 9.82 -12.29
C GLN A 23 -11.91 10.97 -13.21
N ASP A 24 -11.94 10.76 -14.53
CA ASP A 24 -11.55 11.73 -15.56
C ASP A 24 -10.13 12.30 -15.39
N CYS A 25 -9.24 11.54 -14.73
CA CYS A 25 -7.85 11.91 -14.50
C CYS A 25 -6.88 11.01 -15.27
N ASN A 26 -5.80 11.59 -15.80
CA ASN A 26 -4.69 10.82 -16.34
C ASN A 26 -3.78 10.32 -15.20
N THR A 27 -3.15 9.17 -15.38
CA THR A 27 -2.18 8.60 -14.42
C THR A 27 -0.76 8.74 -14.97
N SER A 28 0.14 9.40 -14.23
CA SER A 28 1.55 9.41 -14.59
C SER A 28 2.21 8.04 -14.33
N GLY A 29 3.25 7.71 -15.11
CA GLY A 29 4.04 6.49 -14.89
C GLY A 29 4.60 6.42 -13.48
N ASP A 30 5.10 7.54 -12.95
CA ASP A 30 5.72 7.61 -11.62
C ASP A 30 4.79 7.28 -10.46
N VAL A 31 3.47 7.48 -10.60
CA VAL A 31 2.49 7.03 -9.58
C VAL A 31 2.45 5.50 -9.48
N ILE A 32 2.68 4.80 -10.60
CA ILE A 32 2.53 3.35 -10.74
C ILE A 32 3.86 2.61 -10.62
N ASP A 33 4.91 3.17 -11.21
CA ASP A 33 6.25 2.58 -11.30
C ASP A 33 7.19 3.13 -10.22
N GLY A 34 6.85 4.28 -9.63
CA GLY A 34 7.56 4.84 -8.49
C GLY A 34 7.20 4.17 -7.16
N PRO A 35 8.04 4.37 -6.12
CA PRO A 35 7.88 3.68 -4.84
C PRO A 35 6.79 4.28 -3.95
N ALA A 36 6.31 5.49 -4.24
CA ALA A 36 5.48 6.28 -3.34
C ALA A 36 4.15 5.58 -3.02
N LEU A 37 3.44 5.10 -4.03
CA LEU A 37 2.16 4.41 -3.84
C LEU A 37 2.33 3.10 -3.05
N ASN A 38 3.35 2.30 -3.40
CA ASN A 38 3.63 1.06 -2.70
C ASN A 38 3.99 1.30 -1.22
N ASN A 39 4.82 2.33 -0.96
CA ASN A 39 5.19 2.72 0.40
C ASN A 39 4.00 3.19 1.22
N ALA A 40 3.05 3.90 0.62
CA ALA A 40 1.82 4.32 1.31
C ALA A 40 0.97 3.11 1.72
N ILE A 41 0.82 2.11 0.85
CA ILE A 41 0.11 0.86 1.17
C ILE A 41 0.83 0.11 2.30
N ILE A 42 2.16 -0.01 2.22
CA ILE A 42 2.96 -0.66 3.27
C ILE A 42 2.81 0.05 4.61
N ASP A 43 2.84 1.39 4.65
CA ASP A 43 2.69 2.15 5.89
C ASP A 43 1.31 1.93 6.55
N VAL A 44 0.24 1.87 5.75
CA VAL A 44 -1.10 1.52 6.24
C VAL A 44 -1.11 0.11 6.83
N LEU A 45 -0.52 -0.87 6.14
CA LEU A 45 -0.45 -2.25 6.61
C LEU A 45 0.42 -2.41 7.86
N ASP A 46 1.57 -1.73 7.93
CA ASP A 46 2.48 -1.75 9.07
C ASP A 46 1.78 -1.20 10.33
N LYS A 47 1.00 -0.12 10.19
CA LYS A 47 0.17 0.44 11.28
C LYS A 47 -0.90 -0.55 11.72
N ALA A 48 -1.58 -1.20 10.78
CA ALA A 48 -2.60 -2.19 11.12
C ALA A 48 -2.02 -3.42 11.81
N ILE A 49 -0.87 -3.92 11.35
CA ILE A 49 -0.13 -4.99 12.00
C ILE A 49 0.29 -4.58 13.42
N ALA A 50 0.75 -3.34 13.62
CA ALA A 50 1.12 -2.83 14.93
C ALA A 50 -0.08 -2.82 15.90
N ARG A 51 -1.26 -2.35 15.45
CA ARG A 51 -2.50 -2.37 16.26
C ARG A 51 -2.95 -3.80 16.58
N ALA A 52 -2.87 -4.73 15.62
CA ALA A 52 -3.19 -6.13 15.86
C ALA A 52 -2.28 -6.75 16.93
N LYS A 53 -0.96 -6.53 16.81
CA LYS A 53 0.05 -6.99 17.78
C LYS A 53 -0.15 -6.38 19.17
N ALA A 54 -0.43 -5.08 19.26
CA ALA A 54 -0.71 -4.40 20.52
C ALA A 54 -1.93 -4.98 21.25
N ASN A 55 -2.86 -5.58 20.50
CA ASN A 55 -4.03 -6.29 21.01
C ASN A 55 -3.80 -7.81 21.16
N ASN A 56 -2.55 -8.28 21.16
CA ASN A 56 -2.19 -9.70 21.28
C ASN A 56 -2.82 -10.61 20.20
N ARG A 57 -3.14 -10.05 19.02
CA ARG A 57 -3.70 -10.79 17.88
C ARG A 57 -2.63 -11.01 16.81
N LYS A 58 -2.70 -12.18 16.17
CA LYS A 58 -1.91 -12.51 14.96
C LYS A 58 -2.66 -12.22 13.66
N THR A 59 -3.98 -12.03 13.74
CA THR A 59 -4.84 -11.72 12.61
C THR A 59 -5.11 -10.22 12.57
N VAL A 60 -4.67 -9.57 11.49
CA VAL A 60 -5.06 -8.19 11.15
C VAL A 60 -6.54 -8.20 10.76
N GLN A 61 -7.31 -7.30 11.35
CA GLN A 61 -8.74 -7.15 11.11
C GLN A 61 -9.04 -5.77 10.54
N GLU A 62 -10.24 -5.58 9.99
CA GLU A 62 -10.66 -4.28 9.44
C GLU A 62 -10.53 -3.14 10.45
N LYS A 63 -10.85 -3.37 11.73
CA LYS A 63 -10.68 -2.41 12.83
C LYS A 63 -9.23 -1.98 13.10
N ASP A 64 -8.26 -2.69 12.51
CA ASP A 64 -6.85 -2.35 12.62
C ASP A 64 -6.39 -1.39 11.52
N LEU A 65 -7.14 -1.21 10.43
CA LEU A 65 -6.79 -0.27 9.37
C LEU A 65 -6.94 1.20 9.83
#